data_AF-B6IYK8-F1
#
_entry.id   AF-B6IYK8-F1
#
_cell.length_a   1.000
_cell.length_b   1.000
_cell.length_c   1.000
_cell.angle_alpha   90.00
_cell.angle_beta   90.00
_cell.angle_gamma   90.00
#
_symmetry.space_group_name_H-M   'P 1'
#
loop_
_entity.id
_entity.type
_entity.pdbx_description
1 polymer ?
#
loop_
_entity_poly.entity_id
_entity_poly.type
_entity_poly.pdbx_seq_one_letter_code
_entity_poly.pdbx_strand_id
1 'polypeptide(L)'
;MSVKIPLFSVRLLGLAALVLGLGYFWGWAVPLHAHMGVGGLMVLGLWALALVAWGKARTLALVALAVGAAVPVIGLGQLHWSVGEVRWPIQVAHVALALGAMGVAEMLARRLKDTTAAPLAANG
;
A
#
# COMPACT_ATOMS: atom_id res chain seq x y z
N MET A 1 19.66 6.20 2.72
CA MET A 1 18.71 5.99 1.61
C MET A 1 17.56 6.99 1.77
N SER A 2 17.22 7.75 0.72
CA SER A 2 16.18 8.79 0.82
C SER A 2 14.78 8.17 0.89
N VAL A 3 14.12 8.27 2.05
CA VAL A 3 12.76 7.72 2.30
C VAL A 3 11.69 8.43 1.44
N LYS A 4 12.02 9.63 0.92
CA LYS A 4 11.09 10.48 0.16
C LYS A 4 10.67 9.84 -1.16
N ILE A 5 11.62 9.24 -1.88
CA ILE A 5 11.39 8.62 -3.20
C ILE A 5 10.42 7.43 -3.07
N PRO A 6 10.70 6.39 -2.25
CA PRO A 6 9.79 5.24 -2.16
C PRO A 6 8.42 5.62 -1.60
N LEU A 7 8.33 6.56 -0.65
CA LEU A 7 7.03 7.06 -0.18
C LEU A 7 6.25 7.77 -1.28
N PHE A 8 6.90 8.67 -2.04
CA PHE A 8 6.26 9.37 -3.13
C PHE A 8 5.77 8.40 -4.21
N SER A 9 6.57 7.38 -4.56
CA SER A 9 6.16 6.33 -5.49
C SER A 9 4.92 5.59 -4.99
N VAL A 10 4.89 5.17 -3.72
CA VAL A 10 3.71 4.49 -3.14
C VAL A 10 2.47 5.36 -3.20
N ARG A 11 2.58 6.67 -2.92
CA ARG A 11 1.45 7.61 -3.02
C ARG A 11 0.94 7.74 -4.45
N LEU A 12 1.85 8.00 -5.39
CA LEU A 12 1.50 8.23 -6.78
C LEU A 12 0.86 6.97 -7.40
N LEU A 13 1.48 5.81 -7.17
CA LEU A 13 0.95 4.53 -7.64
C LEU A 13 -0.37 4.18 -6.95
N GLY A 14 -0.49 4.40 -5.65
CA GLY A 14 -1.74 4.17 -4.90
C GLY A 14 -2.90 5.03 -5.42
N LEU A 15 -2.65 6.33 -5.68
CA LEU A 15 -3.64 7.23 -6.25
C LEU A 15 -4.03 6.82 -7.68
N ALA A 16 -3.05 6.48 -8.52
CA ALA A 16 -3.31 6.01 -9.87
C ALA A 16 -4.13 4.71 -9.87
N ALA A 17 -3.78 3.74 -9.01
CA ALA A 17 -4.54 2.50 -8.84
C ALA A 17 -5.97 2.79 -8.35
N LEU A 18 -6.14 3.72 -7.40
CA LEU A 18 -7.46 4.10 -6.89
C LEU A 18 -8.34 4.71 -7.98
N VAL A 19 -7.82 5.63 -8.79
CA VAL A 19 -8.57 6.23 -9.91
C VAL A 19 -9.00 5.17 -10.91
N LEU A 20 -8.11 4.25 -11.28
CA LEU A 20 -8.44 3.14 -12.18
C LEU A 20 -9.49 2.20 -11.56
N GLY A 21 -9.36 1.88 -10.27
CA GLY A 21 -10.28 1.02 -9.55
C GLY A 21 -11.67 1.64 -9.40
N LEU A 22 -11.75 2.94 -9.16
CA LEU A 22 -13.00 3.70 -9.13
C LEU A 22 -13.68 3.70 -10.50
N GLY A 23 -12.94 3.95 -11.58
CA GLY A 23 -13.50 3.86 -12.93
C GLY A 23 -14.08 2.46 -13.21
N TYR A 24 -13.38 1.39 -12.82
CA TYR A 24 -13.88 0.02 -12.92
C TYR A 24 -15.14 -0.21 -12.05
N PHE A 25 -15.17 0.33 -10.83
CA PHE A 25 -16.33 0.26 -9.93
C PHE A 25 -17.59 0.90 -10.53
N TRP A 26 -17.44 2.04 -11.23
CA TRP A 26 -18.54 2.71 -11.93
C TRP A 26 -18.89 2.10 -13.30
N GLY A 27 -18.23 1.01 -13.70
CA GLY A 27 -18.50 0.33 -14.97
C GLY A 27 -17.88 1.03 -16.19
N TRP A 28 -16.90 1.92 -16.00
CA TRP A 28 -16.16 2.49 -17.11
C TRP A 28 -15.22 1.46 -17.75
N ALA A 29 -14.95 1.63 -19.04
CA ALA A 29 -13.98 0.82 -19.77
C ALA A 29 -12.55 1.20 -19.33
N VAL A 30 -12.10 0.65 -18.21
CA VAL A 30 -10.75 0.85 -17.68
C VAL A 30 -9.89 -0.38 -17.98
N PRO A 31 -8.64 -0.21 -18.44
CA PRO A 31 -7.72 -1.34 -18.62
C PRO A 31 -7.39 -1.99 -17.27
N LEU A 32 -8.02 -3.13 -16.98
CA LEU A 32 -7.85 -3.83 -15.69
C LEU A 32 -6.40 -4.27 -15.44
N HIS A 33 -5.69 -4.69 -16.49
CA HIS A 33 -4.27 -5.02 -16.40
C HIS A 33 -3.41 -3.82 -15.96
N ALA A 34 -3.78 -2.59 -16.34
CA ALA A 34 -3.09 -1.39 -15.87
C ALA A 34 -3.37 -1.15 -14.38
N HIS A 35 -4.61 -1.32 -13.92
CA HIS A 35 -4.95 -1.23 -12.49
C HIS A 35 -4.14 -2.24 -11.66
N MET A 36 -4.10 -3.50 -12.10
CA MET A 36 -3.35 -4.56 -11.43
C MET A 36 -1.84 -4.29 -11.43
N GLY A 37 -1.28 -3.84 -12.57
CA GLY A 37 0.14 -3.51 -12.66
C GLY A 37 0.54 -2.36 -11.75
N VAL A 38 -0.24 -1.27 -11.76
CA VAL A 38 0.01 -0.10 -10.90
C VAL A 38 -0.17 -0.44 -9.43
N GLY A 39 -1.21 -1.21 -9.08
CA GLY A 39 -1.44 -1.70 -7.72
C GLY A 39 -0.31 -2.63 -7.24
N GLY A 40 0.19 -3.51 -8.11
CA GLY A 40 1.34 -4.36 -7.82
C GLY A 40 2.61 -3.55 -7.55
N LEU A 41 2.90 -2.54 -8.36
CA LEU A 41 4.02 -1.63 -8.13
C LEU A 41 3.89 -0.86 -6.80
N MET A 42 2.67 -0.45 -6.45
CA MET A 42 2.40 0.19 -5.15
C MET A 42 2.73 -0.76 -3.97
N VAL A 43 2.32 -2.03 -4.05
CA VAL A 43 2.63 -3.06 -3.04
C VAL A 43 4.13 -3.30 -2.94
N LEU A 44 4.85 -3.39 -4.06
CA LEU A 44 6.30 -3.54 -4.06
C LEU A 44 7.01 -2.34 -3.42
N GLY A 45 6.51 -1.12 -3.67
CA GLY A 45 7.01 0.09 -3.01
C GLY A 45 6.79 0.05 -1.48
N LEU A 46 5.64 -0.44 -1.03
CA LEU A 46 5.37 -0.62 0.40
C LEU A 46 6.31 -1.66 1.03
N TRP A 47 6.54 -2.79 0.37
CA TRP A 47 7.46 -3.81 0.86
C TRP A 47 8.91 -3.31 0.90
N ALA A 48 9.33 -2.51 -0.09
CA ALA A 48 10.64 -1.87 -0.05
C ALA A 48 10.78 -0.95 1.18
N LEU A 49 9.75 -0.15 1.50
CA LEU A 49 9.73 0.65 2.74
C LEU A 49 9.78 -0.21 4.00
N ALA A 50 9.05 -1.33 4.02
CA ALA A 50 9.01 -2.26 5.14
C ALA A 50 10.41 -2.86 5.42
N LEU A 51 11.11 -3.28 4.37
CA LEU A 51 12.47 -3.83 4.47
C LEU A 51 13.47 -2.78 4.98
N VAL A 52 13.40 -1.55 4.48
CA VAL A 52 14.25 -0.44 4.97
C VAL A 52 13.97 -0.12 6.44
N ALA A 53 12.71 -0.21 6.85
CA ALA A 53 12.29 0.05 8.23
C ALA A 53 12.45 -1.15 9.17
N TRP A 54 12.88 -2.31 8.68
CA TRP A 54 12.87 -3.56 9.45
C TRP A 54 13.63 -3.46 10.78
N GLY A 55 14.81 -2.86 10.77
CA GLY A 55 15.64 -2.67 11.96
C GLY A 55 15.12 -1.61 12.96
N LYS A 56 14.15 -0.77 12.55
CA LYS A 56 13.66 0.36 13.37
C LYS A 56 12.19 0.23 13.78
N ALA A 57 11.38 -0.45 12.98
CA ALA A 57 9.95 -0.57 13.16
C ALA A 57 9.46 -1.96 12.74
N ARG A 58 10.08 -3.01 13.27
CA ARG A 58 9.84 -4.41 12.86
C ARG A 58 8.37 -4.82 12.85
N THR A 59 7.62 -4.50 13.90
CA THR A 59 6.19 -4.82 13.98
C THR A 59 5.40 -4.14 12.85
N LEU A 60 5.68 -2.87 12.58
CA LEU A 60 5.01 -2.13 11.52
C LEU A 60 5.44 -2.63 10.12
N ALA A 61 6.69 -3.05 9.98
CA ALA A 61 7.18 -3.67 8.75
C ALA A 61 6.47 -5.02 8.48
N LEU A 62 6.24 -5.84 9.50
CA LEU A 62 5.44 -7.07 9.38
C LEU A 62 4.00 -6.76 8.96
N VAL A 63 3.38 -5.74 9.57
CA VAL A 63 2.03 -5.27 9.16
C VAL A 63 2.04 -4.82 7.70
N ALA A 64 3.06 -4.09 7.25
CA ALA A 64 3.20 -3.66 5.87
C ALA A 64 3.33 -4.82 4.89
N LEU A 65 4.10 -5.85 5.24
CA LEU A 65 4.22 -7.07 4.45
C LEU A 65 2.87 -7.79 4.35
N ALA A 66 2.20 -7.98 5.49
CA ALA A 66 0.92 -8.68 5.56
C ALA A 66 -0.20 -7.95 4.81
N VAL A 67 -0.38 -6.64 5.05
CA VAL A 67 -1.41 -5.85 4.35
C VAL A 67 -1.09 -5.73 2.85
N GLY A 68 0.19 -5.57 2.50
CA GLY A 68 0.64 -5.55 1.11
C GLY A 68 0.36 -6.87 0.38
N ALA A 69 0.46 -8.01 1.06
CA ALA A 69 0.06 -9.31 0.50
C ALA A 69 -1.47 -9.48 0.41
N ALA A 70 -2.21 -8.96 1.39
CA ALA A 70 -3.67 -9.04 1.42
C ALA A 70 -4.32 -8.29 0.24
N VAL A 71 -3.77 -7.14 -0.17
CA VAL A 71 -4.30 -6.34 -1.30
C VAL A 71 -4.45 -7.17 -2.59
N PRO A 72 -3.40 -7.78 -3.16
CA PRO A 72 -3.52 -8.58 -4.38
C PRO A 72 -4.29 -9.88 -4.17
N VAL A 73 -4.24 -10.51 -3.00
CA VAL A 73 -5.04 -11.70 -2.70
C VAL A 73 -6.52 -11.39 -2.80
N ILE A 74 -6.98 -10.32 -2.16
CA ILE A 74 -8.37 -9.89 -2.20
C ILE A 74 -8.74 -9.39 -3.60
N GLY A 75 -7.85 -8.64 -4.26
CA GLY A 75 -8.07 -8.11 -5.61
C GLY A 75 -8.23 -9.22 -6.67
N LEU A 76 -7.37 -10.23 -6.65
CA LEU A 76 -7.51 -11.42 -7.50
C LEU A 76 -8.73 -12.25 -7.09
N GLY A 77 -9.04 -12.32 -5.80
CA GLY A 77 -10.25 -12.95 -5.28
C GLY A 77 -11.52 -12.39 -5.92
N GLN A 78 -11.56 -11.11 -6.27
CA GLN A 78 -12.70 -10.52 -7.00
C GLN A 78 -12.95 -11.17 -8.36
N LEU A 79 -11.91 -11.71 -9.02
CA LEU A 79 -12.02 -12.35 -10.33
C LEU A 79 -12.35 -13.85 -10.24
N HIS A 80 -11.98 -14.50 -9.14
CA HIS A 80 -12.01 -15.95 -9.03
C HIS A 80 -13.02 -16.49 -8.02
N TRP A 81 -13.42 -15.70 -7.03
CA TRP A 81 -14.37 -16.15 -6.02
C TRP A 81 -15.79 -16.07 -6.58
N SER A 82 -16.54 -17.16 -6.45
CA SER A 82 -17.95 -17.25 -6.81
C SER A 82 -18.80 -16.56 -5.74
N VAL A 83 -18.77 -15.23 -5.73
CA VAL A 83 -19.49 -14.40 -4.73
C VAL A 83 -20.93 -14.07 -5.12
N GLY A 84 -21.45 -14.68 -6.18
CA GLY A 84 -22.77 -14.36 -6.73
C GLY A 84 -22.86 -12.90 -7.21
N GLU A 85 -24.07 -12.36 -7.28
CA GLU A 85 -24.33 -11.02 -7.81
C GLU A 85 -23.82 -9.88 -6.89
N VAL A 86 -23.57 -10.17 -5.61
CA VAL A 86 -23.22 -9.17 -4.60
C VAL A 86 -21.70 -9.08 -4.42
N ARG A 87 -21.01 -8.49 -5.42
CA ARG A 87 -19.54 -8.33 -5.41
C ARG A 87 -19.03 -7.09 -4.68
N TRP A 88 -19.93 -6.14 -4.38
CA TRP A 88 -19.57 -4.85 -3.80
C TRP A 88 -18.87 -4.91 -2.43
N PRO A 89 -19.16 -5.85 -1.49
CA PRO A 89 -18.49 -5.86 -0.19
C PRO A 89 -16.99 -6.16 -0.34
N ILE A 90 -16.62 -7.06 -1.24
CA ILE A 90 -15.21 -7.39 -1.51
C ILE A 90 -14.52 -6.21 -2.20
N GLN A 91 -15.21 -5.49 -3.09
CA GLN A 91 -14.68 -4.26 -3.69
C GLN A 91 -14.36 -3.20 -2.64
N VAL A 92 -15.29 -2.95 -1.72
CA VAL A 92 -15.09 -2.00 -0.62
C VAL A 92 -13.96 -2.46 0.30
N ALA A 93 -13.91 -3.76 0.64
CA ALA A 93 -12.84 -4.34 1.46
C ALA A 93 -11.46 -4.20 0.79
N HIS A 94 -11.39 -4.42 -0.53
CA HIS A 94 -10.17 -4.24 -1.30
C HIS A 94 -9.68 -2.79 -1.27
N VAL A 95 -10.57 -1.82 -1.49
CA VAL A 95 -10.24 -0.39 -1.43
C VAL A 95 -9.79 0.00 -0.02
N ALA A 96 -10.50 -0.44 1.02
CA ALA A 96 -10.14 -0.17 2.41
C ALA A 96 -8.75 -0.73 2.77
N LEU A 97 -8.43 -1.95 2.32
CA LEU A 97 -7.11 -2.55 2.48
C LEU A 97 -6.02 -1.76 1.75
N ALA A 98 -6.26 -1.33 0.52
CA ALA A 98 -5.30 -0.53 -0.25
C ALA A 98 -5.03 0.84 0.40
N LEU A 99 -6.07 1.52 0.90
CA LEU A 99 -5.93 2.77 1.66
C LEU A 99 -5.19 2.55 2.98
N GLY A 100 -5.49 1.45 3.69
CA GLY A 100 -4.76 1.04 4.88
C GLY A 100 -3.27 0.80 4.59
N ALA A 101 -2.95 0.14 3.48
CA ALA A 101 -1.58 -0.09 3.03
C ALA A 101 -0.84 1.24 2.75
N MET A 102 -1.51 2.23 2.15
CA MET A 102 -0.95 3.59 2.00
C MET A 102 -0.71 4.25 3.36
N GLY A 103 -1.65 4.13 4.31
CA GLY A 103 -1.49 4.64 5.68
C GLY A 103 -0.29 4.01 6.40
N VAL A 104 -0.08 2.71 6.24
CA VAL A 104 1.08 2.01 6.81
C VAL A 104 2.39 2.51 6.19
N ALA A 105 2.42 2.82 4.88
CA ALA A 105 3.58 3.44 4.23
C ALA A 105 3.96 4.78 4.88
N GLU A 106 2.95 5.62 5.19
CA GLU A 106 3.15 6.89 5.90
C GLU A 106 3.73 6.69 7.30
N MET A 107 3.19 5.74 8.04
CA MET A 107 3.66 5.43 9.39
C MET A 107 5.11 4.95 9.37
N LEU A 108 5.47 4.06 8.42
CA LEU A 108 6.85 3.60 8.25
C LEU A 108 7.79 4.76 7.93
N ALA A 109 7.39 5.65 7.01
CA ALA A 109 8.21 6.78 6.63
C ALA A 109 8.44 7.77 7.78
N ARG A 110 7.44 7.95 8.68
CA ARG A 110 7.60 8.76 9.90
C ARG A 110 8.61 8.13 10.86
N ARG A 111 8.46 6.83 11.15
CA ARG A 111 9.41 6.09 12.02
C ARG A 111 10.85 6.15 11.51
N LEU A 112 11.03 6.13 10.20
CA LEU A 112 12.36 6.26 9.59
C LEU A 112 12.96 7.67 9.75
N LYS A 113 12.15 8.73 9.79
CA LYS A 113 12.58 10.12 9.97
C LYS A 113 12.93 10.45 11.41
N ASP A 114 12.10 10.04 12.36
CA ASP A 114 12.25 10.37 13.79
C ASP A 114 13.60 9.91 14.37
N THR A 115 14.16 8.82 13.85
CA THR A 115 15.48 8.30 14.28
C THR A 115 16.66 9.15 13.78
N THR A 116 16.46 10.03 12.79
CA THR A 116 17.56 10.86 12.24
C THR A 116 17.79 12.13 13.08
N ALA A 117 16.89 12.45 14.02
CA ALA A 117 16.90 13.67 14.82
C ALA A 117 17.51 13.52 16.23
N ALA A 118 17.97 12.33 16.63
CA ALA A 118 18.71 12.12 17.88
C ALA A 118 20.08 11.50 17.53
N PRO A 119 21.24 12.08 17.94
CA PRO A 119 21.53 12.63 19.28
C PRO A 119 22.37 13.93 19.32
N LEU A 120 21.87 15.02 19.93
CA LEU A 120 22.70 16.19 20.31
C LEU A 120 22.46 16.70 21.75
N ALA A 121 21.59 16.05 22.53
CA ALA A 121 21.20 16.53 23.86
C ALA A 121 21.76 15.68 25.03
N ALA A 122 22.87 14.97 24.83
CA ALA A 122 23.43 14.05 25.83
C ALA A 122 24.81 14.44 26.40
N ASN A 123 25.32 15.65 26.14
CA ASN A 123 26.60 16.14 26.68
C ASN A 123 26.49 17.59 27.19
N GLY A 124 25.72 17.80 28.26
CA GLY A 124 25.64 19.07 28.98
C GLY A 124 25.71 18.85 30.47
#